data_AF-A0A3B9HEF5-F1
#
_entry.id   AF-A0A3B9HEF5-F1
#
_cell.length_a   1.000
_cell.length_b   1.000
_cell.length_c   1.000
_cell.angle_alpha   90.00
_cell.angle_beta   90.00
_cell.angle_gamma   90.00
#
_symmetry.space_group_name_H-M   'P 1'
#
loop_
_entity.id
_entity.type
_entity.pdbx_description
1 polymer ?
#
loop_
_entity_poly.entity_id
_entity_poly.type
_entity_poly.pdbx_seq_one_letter_code
_entity_poly.pdbx_strand_id
1 'polypeptide(L)'
;MNLGVLASVAGKQPENFVHFLLDNGCYATTGGQPVPNSEAIDYAVIAEGSGYAATYSFDDLEELSTSLDEIMNEKGPVFVAIKVEAEVENLPIGLRERRQTRNRAQTITDLRQELGIS
;
A
#
# COMPACT_ATOMS: atom_id res chain seq x y z
N MET A 1 -0.60 5.92 -8.11
CA MET A 1 0.85 5.86 -7.78
C MET A 1 1.66 6.51 -8.89
N ASN A 2 2.81 7.14 -8.59
CA ASN A 2 3.78 7.57 -9.60
C ASN A 2 4.94 6.55 -9.63
N LEU A 3 5.11 5.83 -10.74
CA LEU A 3 6.13 4.77 -10.87
C LEU A 3 7.56 5.28 -10.73
N GLY A 4 7.86 6.54 -11.06
CA GLY A 4 9.21 7.12 -10.91
C GLY A 4 9.70 7.20 -9.47
N VAL A 5 8.79 7.13 -8.49
CA VAL A 5 9.14 7.06 -7.07
C VAL A 5 9.86 5.74 -6.74
N LEU A 6 9.56 4.65 -7.44
CA LEU A 6 10.23 3.37 -7.22
C LEU A 6 11.74 3.48 -7.45
N ALA A 7 12.14 4.04 -8.59
CA ALA A 7 13.55 4.30 -8.91
C ALA A 7 14.20 5.25 -7.90
N SER A 8 13.46 6.25 -7.40
CA SER A 8 13.97 7.20 -6.41
C SER A 8 14.27 6.53 -5.07
N VAL A 9 13.37 5.67 -4.59
CA VAL A 9 13.55 4.92 -3.34
C VAL A 9 14.67 3.89 -3.48
N ALA A 10 14.66 3.12 -4.58
CA ALA A 10 15.68 2.11 -4.84
C ALA A 10 17.08 2.73 -4.94
N GLY A 11 17.23 3.92 -5.54
CA GLY A 11 18.51 4.63 -5.57
C GLY A 11 18.97 5.21 -4.22
N LYS A 12 18.05 5.38 -3.25
CA LYS A 12 18.37 5.88 -1.90
C LYS A 12 18.65 4.76 -0.90
N GLN A 13 18.15 3.55 -1.14
CA GLN A 13 18.33 2.36 -0.30
C GLN A 13 18.09 2.61 1.22
N PRO A 14 16.94 3.21 1.63
CA PRO A 14 16.66 3.41 3.04
C PRO A 14 16.42 2.08 3.75
N GLU A 15 17.24 1.79 4.77
CA GLU A 15 17.25 0.49 5.47
C GLU A 15 16.01 0.24 6.34
N ASN A 16 15.27 1.27 6.72
CA ASN A 16 14.11 1.21 7.62
C ASN A 16 12.80 1.67 6.94
N PHE A 17 12.62 1.31 5.67
CA PHE A 17 11.50 1.78 4.86
C PHE A 17 10.73 0.62 4.24
N VAL A 18 9.41 0.62 4.48
CA VAL A 18 8.45 -0.32 3.87
C VAL A 18 7.41 0.49 3.10
N HIS A 19 7.19 0.12 1.84
CA HIS A 19 6.26 0.77 0.93
C HIS A 19 5.06 -0.14 0.66
N PHE A 20 3.95 0.14 1.34
CA PHE A 20 2.68 -0.54 1.08
C PHE A 20 1.94 0.14 -0.08
N LEU A 21 1.60 -0.64 -1.11
CA LEU A 21 0.70 -0.28 -2.19
C LEU A 21 -0.62 -1.04 -1.99
N LEU A 22 -1.70 -0.30 -1.76
CA LEU A 22 -3.05 -0.85 -1.82
C LEU A 22 -3.55 -0.78 -3.27
N ASP A 23 -3.50 -1.91 -3.97
CA ASP A 23 -3.94 -2.02 -5.36
C ASP A 23 -5.42 -2.40 -5.43
N ASN A 24 -6.26 -1.38 -5.64
CA ASN A 24 -7.68 -1.54 -5.91
C ASN A 24 -8.02 -1.55 -7.42
N GLY A 25 -7.02 -1.57 -8.30
CA GLY A 25 -7.19 -1.64 -9.75
C GLY A 25 -7.85 -0.41 -10.41
N CYS A 26 -8.22 0.65 -9.68
CA CYS A 26 -8.95 1.77 -10.25
C CYS A 26 -8.73 3.12 -9.54
N TYR A 27 -9.08 4.20 -10.22
CA TYR A 27 -9.20 5.54 -9.64
C TYR A 27 -10.54 5.66 -8.89
N ALA A 28 -10.64 4.98 -7.75
CA ALA A 28 -11.88 4.85 -6.98
C ALA A 28 -12.51 6.21 -6.59
N THR A 29 -11.70 7.23 -6.32
CA THR A 29 -12.18 8.54 -5.88
C THR A 29 -12.81 9.38 -6.99
N THR A 30 -12.45 9.12 -8.26
CA THR A 30 -12.87 9.89 -9.45
C THR A 30 -13.89 9.17 -10.33
N GLY A 31 -14.52 8.12 -9.80
CA GLY A 31 -15.58 7.38 -10.50
C GLY A 31 -15.18 5.96 -10.95
N GLY A 32 -14.06 5.42 -10.46
CA GLY A 32 -13.73 4.00 -10.61
C GLY A 32 -13.19 3.61 -11.98
N GLN A 33 -12.61 4.56 -12.73
CA GLN A 33 -11.95 4.21 -13.99
C GLN A 33 -10.75 3.29 -13.71
N PRO A 34 -10.55 2.19 -14.46
CA PRO A 34 -9.42 1.30 -14.25
C PRO A 34 -8.09 2.03 -14.34
N VAL A 35 -7.12 1.62 -13.53
CA VAL A 35 -5.73 2.06 -13.75
C VAL A 35 -5.19 1.41 -15.02
N PRO A 36 -4.18 2.01 -15.68
CA PRO A 36 -3.55 1.41 -16.86
C PRO A 36 -3.06 -0.01 -16.56
N ASN A 37 -3.44 -0.96 -17.43
CA ASN A 37 -3.09 -2.38 -17.31
C ASN A 37 -3.51 -3.05 -15.98
N SER A 38 -4.59 -2.58 -15.36
CA SER A 38 -5.09 -3.03 -14.05
C SER A 38 -5.26 -4.55 -13.86
N GLU A 39 -5.47 -5.30 -14.94
CA GLU A 39 -5.66 -6.76 -14.90
C GLU A 39 -4.35 -7.56 -14.90
N ALA A 40 -3.26 -6.98 -15.41
CA ALA A 40 -2.02 -7.72 -15.68
C ALA A 40 -0.76 -7.04 -15.13
N ILE A 41 -0.88 -5.86 -14.52
CA ILE A 41 0.26 -5.18 -13.92
C ILE A 41 0.65 -5.84 -12.60
N ASP A 42 1.92 -6.19 -12.47
CA ASP A 42 2.50 -6.65 -11.20
C ASP A 42 3.44 -5.57 -10.65
N TYR A 43 2.99 -4.90 -9.60
CA TYR A 43 3.75 -3.83 -8.98
C TYR A 43 4.94 -4.33 -8.16
N ALA A 44 4.86 -5.54 -7.60
CA ALA A 44 5.96 -6.12 -6.83
C ALA A 44 7.14 -6.44 -7.76
N VAL A 45 6.87 -7.03 -8.92
CA VAL A 45 7.89 -7.29 -9.96
C VAL A 45 8.51 -5.99 -10.48
N ILE A 46 7.70 -4.93 -10.68
CA ILE A 46 8.23 -3.62 -11.11
C ILE A 46 9.13 -3.00 -10.02
N ALA A 47 8.74 -3.11 -8.74
CA ALA A 47 9.54 -2.62 -7.63
C ALA A 47 10.87 -3.40 -7.49
N GLU A 48 10.83 -4.72 -7.66
CA GLU A 48 12.00 -5.58 -7.65
C GLU A 48 12.97 -5.17 -8.77
N GLY A 49 12.47 -5.08 -10.01
CA GLY A 49 13.24 -4.63 -11.17
C GLY A 49 13.75 -3.19 -11.05
N SER A 50 13.15 -2.38 -10.18
CA SER A 50 13.62 -1.02 -9.86
C SER A 50 14.77 -1.00 -8.85
N GLY A 51 15.01 -2.09 -8.13
CA GLY A 51 16.10 -2.25 -7.15
C GLY A 51 15.67 -2.20 -5.68
N TYR A 52 14.41 -2.55 -5.37
CA TYR A 52 14.01 -2.80 -3.98
C TYR A 52 14.75 -4.03 -3.41
N ALA A 53 15.04 -4.01 -2.12
CA ALA A 53 15.78 -5.09 -1.46
C ALA A 53 14.92 -6.36 -1.34
N ALA A 54 13.62 -6.18 -1.12
CA ALA A 54 12.63 -7.24 -1.08
C ALA A 54 11.28 -6.72 -1.56
N THR A 55 10.50 -7.61 -2.15
CA THR A 55 9.16 -7.31 -2.65
C THR A 55 8.20 -8.44 -2.33
N TYR A 56 6.97 -8.07 -2.00
CA TYR A 56 5.89 -8.98 -1.64
C TYR A 56 4.62 -8.60 -2.39
N SER A 57 3.79 -9.60 -2.66
CA SER A 57 2.45 -9.43 -3.22
C SER A 57 1.49 -10.32 -2.44
N PHE A 58 0.37 -9.75 -2.00
CA PHE A 58 -0.67 -10.45 -1.26
C PHE A 58 -2.03 -10.20 -1.88
N ASP A 59 -2.83 -11.25 -2.05
CA ASP A 59 -4.26 -11.20 -2.34
C ASP A 59 -5.12 -11.81 -1.22
N ASP A 60 -4.48 -12.37 -0.19
CA ASP A 60 -5.10 -12.91 1.01
C ASP A 60 -4.65 -12.19 2.29
N LEU A 61 -5.61 -11.95 3.19
CA LEU A 61 -5.37 -11.21 4.43
C LEU A 61 -4.66 -12.05 5.49
N GLU A 62 -4.92 -13.36 5.53
CA GLU A 62 -4.29 -14.26 6.50
C GLU A 62 -2.80 -14.38 6.18
N GLU A 63 -2.45 -14.60 4.90
CA GLU A 63 -1.06 -14.61 4.43
C GLU A 63 -0.33 -13.33 4.79
N LEU A 64 -0.90 -12.16 4.45
CA LEU A 64 -0.32 -10.86 4.83
C LEU A 64 -0.10 -10.75 6.35
N SER A 65 -1.08 -11.16 7.15
CA SER A 65 -1.01 -11.05 8.61
C SER A 65 0.10 -11.91 9.21
N THR A 66 0.33 -13.10 8.65
CA THR A 66 1.37 -14.03 9.13
C THR A 66 2.77 -13.62 8.69
N SER A 67 2.92 -12.94 7.55
CA SER A 67 4.20 -12.43 7.04
C SER A 67 4.58 -11.05 7.58
N LEU A 68 3.67 -10.33 8.23
CA LEU A 68 3.88 -8.92 8.58
C LEU A 68 5.07 -8.70 9.52
N ASP A 69 5.26 -9.57 10.51
CA ASP A 69 6.40 -9.44 11.44
C ASP A 69 7.75 -9.59 10.72
N GLU A 70 7.86 -10.55 9.80
CA GLU A 70 9.05 -10.74 8.98
C GLU A 70 9.34 -9.50 8.11
N ILE A 71 8.34 -9.05 7.35
CA ILE A 71 8.42 -7.88 6.47
C ILE A 71 8.86 -6.62 7.22
N MET A 72 8.34 -6.42 8.43
CA MET A 72 8.63 -5.23 9.23
C MET A 72 10.05 -5.26 9.85
N ASN A 73 10.65 -6.45 9.96
CA ASN A 73 12.03 -6.63 10.46
C ASN A 73 13.08 -6.71 9.34
N GLU A 74 12.67 -6.70 8.08
CA GLU A 74 13.58 -6.70 6.95
C GLU A 74 14.34 -5.40 6.75
N LYS A 75 15.56 -5.53 6.22
CA LYS A 75 16.39 -4.40 5.83
C LYS A 75 15.93 -3.87 4.47
N GLY A 76 15.35 -2.68 4.48
CA GLY A 76 14.70 -2.07 3.33
C GLY A 76 15.63 -1.55 2.22
N PRO A 77 15.04 -0.97 1.15
CA PRO A 77 13.60 -0.69 1.02
C PRO A 77 12.81 -1.96 0.65
N VAL A 78 11.72 -2.20 1.39
CA VAL A 78 10.79 -3.31 1.15
C VAL A 78 9.55 -2.77 0.44
N PHE A 79 9.05 -3.48 -0.57
CA PHE A 79 7.79 -3.17 -1.25
C PHE A 79 6.74 -4.23 -0.96
N VAL A 80 5.51 -3.81 -0.68
CA VAL A 80 4.40 -4.73 -0.42
C VAL A 80 3.20 -4.30 -1.26
N ALA A 81 2.87 -5.07 -2.29
CA ALA A 81 1.62 -4.93 -3.02
C ALA A 81 0.52 -5.71 -2.31
N ILE A 82 -0.63 -5.08 -2.08
CA ILE A 82 -1.79 -5.71 -1.45
C ILE A 82 -2.97 -5.50 -2.38
N LYS A 83 -3.54 -6.59 -2.89
CA LYS A 83 -4.78 -6.53 -3.65
C LYS A 83 -5.92 -6.23 -2.69
N VAL A 84 -6.72 -5.23 -3.02
CA VAL A 84 -7.88 -4.85 -2.21
C VAL A 84 -9.09 -4.61 -3.09
N GLU A 85 -10.27 -4.77 -2.49
CA GLU A 85 -11.52 -4.45 -3.16
C GLU A 85 -11.64 -2.94 -3.42
N ALA A 86 -12.21 -2.59 -4.57
CA ALA A 86 -12.44 -1.20 -4.94
C ALA A 86 -13.71 -0.65 -4.29
N GLU A 87 -13.56 0.33 -3.39
CA GLU A 87 -14.69 1.11 -2.88
C GLU A 87 -14.94 2.35 -3.74
N VAL A 88 -15.84 2.24 -4.73
CA VAL A 88 -16.19 3.34 -5.64
C VAL A 88 -17.48 4.03 -5.19
N GLU A 89 -17.38 5.28 -4.73
CA GLU A 89 -18.54 6.10 -4.39
C GLU A 89 -18.89 7.06 -5.55
N ASN A 90 -19.91 6.69 -6.33
CA ASN A 90 -20.39 7.46 -7.48
C ASN A 90 -21.31 8.63 -7.08
N LEU A 91 -21.00 9.31 -5.99
CA LEU A 91 -21.63 10.55 -5.57
C LEU A 91 -20.64 11.72 -5.74
N PRO A 92 -21.11 12.91 -6.16
CA PRO A 92 -20.32 14.13 -6.08
C PRO A 92 -19.75 14.30 -4.67
N ILE A 93 -18.48 14.74 -4.55
CA ILE A 93 -17.79 14.88 -3.24
C ILE A 93 -18.63 15.66 -2.21
N GLY A 94 -19.38 16.68 -2.65
CA GLY A 94 -20.25 17.47 -1.77
C GLY A 94 -21.47 16.75 -1.21
N LEU A 95 -21.85 15.59 -1.77
CA LEU A 95 -22.97 14.75 -1.35
C LEU A 95 -22.54 13.49 -0.60
N ARG A 96 -21.23 13.21 -0.53
CA ARG A 96 -20.69 12.05 0.18
C ARG A 96 -20.80 12.24 1.69
N GLU A 97 -21.05 11.15 2.40
CA GLU A 97 -21.07 11.16 3.86
C GLU A 97 -19.69 11.49 4.41
N ARG A 98 -19.58 12.54 5.24
CA ARG A 98 -18.32 12.84 5.93
C ARG A 98 -18.11 11.85 7.06
N ARG A 99 -17.38 10.77 6.78
CA ARG A 99 -16.88 9.88 7.83
C ARG A 99 -15.80 10.61 8.63
N GLN A 100 -15.99 10.71 9.94
CA GLN A 100 -14.99 11.27 10.84
C GLN A 100 -13.84 10.27 10.92
N THR A 101 -12.69 10.62 10.33
CA THR A 101 -11.49 9.81 10.49
C THR A 101 -10.82 10.13 11.82
N ARG A 102 -10.16 9.12 12.40
CA ARG A 102 -9.23 9.30 13.51
C ARG A 102 -8.18 10.34 13.11
N ASN A 103 -7.81 11.20 14.05
CA ASN A 103 -6.70 12.11 13.80
C ASN A 103 -5.39 11.32 13.74
N ARG A 104 -4.33 11.93 13.18
CA ARG A 104 -3.03 11.24 13.01
C ARG A 104 -2.48 10.66 14.32
N ALA A 105 -2.63 11.37 15.44
CA ALA A 105 -2.13 10.89 16.73
C ALA A 105 -2.89 9.64 17.18
N GLN A 106 -4.21 9.64 17.07
CA GLN A 106 -5.06 8.47 17.35
C GLN A 106 -4.71 7.29 16.45
N THR A 107 -4.57 7.51 15.13
CA THR A 107 -4.19 6.43 14.20
C THR A 107 -2.85 5.79 14.57
N ILE A 108 -1.85 6.59 14.95
CA ILE A 108 -0.55 6.06 15.37
C ILE A 108 -0.66 5.27 16.68
N THR A 109 -1.38 5.80 17.66
CA THR A 109 -1.60 5.12 18.95
C THR A 109 -2.32 3.79 18.76
N ASP A 110 -3.44 3.78 18.02
CA ASP A 110 -4.23 2.58 17.77
C ASP A 110 -3.41 1.53 17.00
N LEU A 111 -2.73 1.94 15.93
CA LEU A 111 -1.90 1.02 15.14
C LEU A 111 -0.78 0.40 15.97
N ARG A 112 -0.08 1.20 16.79
CA ARG A 112 0.96 0.69 17.69
C ARG A 112 0.41 -0.29 18.71
N GLN A 113 -0.77 0.00 19.27
CA GLN A 113 -1.44 -0.88 20.21
C GLN A 113 -1.85 -2.21 19.55
N GLU A 114 -2.46 -2.15 18.37
CA GLU A 114 -2.88 -3.34 17.59
C GLU A 114 -1.69 -4.20 17.17
N LEU A 115 -0.57 -3.57 16.79
CA LEU A 115 0.67 -4.25 16.42
C LEU A 115 1.54 -4.66 17.62
N GLY A 116 1.16 -4.35 18.86
CA GLY A 116 1.94 -4.67 20.06
C GLY A 116 3.27 -3.91 20.18
N ILE A 117 3.42 -2.76 19.50
CA ILE A 117 4.64 -1.95 19.47
C ILE A 117 4.57 -0.86 20.56
N SER A 118 5.32 -1.04 21.65
CA SER A 118 5.43 -0.04 22.75
C SER A 118 6.06 1.27 22.30
#